data_AF-A0A2Z4FHB0-F1
#
_entry.id   AF-A0A2Z4FHB0-F1
#
_cell.length_a   1.000
_cell.length_b   1.000
_cell.length_c   1.000
_cell.angle_alpha   90.00
_cell.angle_beta   90.00
_cell.angle_gamma   90.00
#
_symmetry.space_group_name_H-M   'P 1'
#
loop_
_entity.id
_entity.type
_entity.pdbx_description
1 polymer ?
#
loop_
_entity_poly.entity_id
_entity_poly.type
_entity_poly.pdbx_seq_one_letter_code
_entity_poly.pdbx_strand_id
1 'polypeptide(L)'
;MPVSQKNTGLIENLVTQFSSPLDCFRELAQNAMDAGSQVVEVWSEFIPGDDYIGTIALHVDDFGEGMDEHIIDTYLTQLFSSAKEDDLTKIGKFGIGFVSVFALEPRAVLVQTGRGGEYWEVLFHEDRTFTKTRVQMPVEGTQITLFLAGDIQRYNELVQGTRERLKFWCAHSETEITFEDRSQNTDAFAEPERINQPFGVEGSCVTRVEHQGTEIVCAYQRRPSYGFYNAGLTLAYSQIGEDLLGARAARFRHIGFKIKSRYLEHTLSRDTIMRDANYDKAMRLLEDAVNQDLFGALVAQLESLVAEDGWAFEQMQAYGELCNYLAREPAELLKSIGGRRVIRGLNGSALSLDELYDAWADSGRVLVSEQPSELCAALERAGSLVVYGRGEGGTAAASPLDAVNRLVDRFVRLRYRDTLGSKIRSALKVFGVSNATPSVLVAPEDIYLPVVLDASPPEVVRGLIAHASRILRDAGAGYRRMTTCQIGWSAGDEQLFVVGNKLSSFMARPPVGAARGTRSLEAAVNRDHPHFTYLLEVYQSQPELAAYCLAKSLLLSQDRLPSCDMSMIEAAQA
;
A
#
# COMPACT_ATOMS: atom_id res chain seq x y z
N MET A 1 33.22 26.71 -39.19
CA MET A 1 33.41 27.99 -38.46
C MET A 1 33.92 27.66 -37.07
N PRO A 2 34.94 28.34 -36.53
CA PRO A 2 35.37 28.09 -35.15
C PRO A 2 34.25 28.47 -34.18
N VAL A 3 33.94 27.56 -33.25
CA VAL A 3 33.05 27.84 -32.13
C VAL A 3 33.71 28.94 -31.31
N SER A 4 33.08 30.11 -31.20
CA SER A 4 33.60 31.25 -30.42
C SER A 4 33.89 30.80 -28.98
N GLN A 5 34.96 31.29 -28.34
CA GLN A 5 35.32 30.97 -26.94
C GLN A 5 34.15 31.13 -25.94
N LYS A 6 33.16 31.99 -26.25
CA LYS A 6 31.92 32.13 -25.47
C LYS A 6 31.00 30.90 -25.54
N ASN A 7 30.96 30.19 -26.67
CA ASN A 7 30.13 28.99 -26.83
C ASN A 7 30.78 27.77 -26.16
N THR A 8 32.11 27.70 -26.07
CA THR A 8 32.82 26.59 -25.40
C THR A 8 32.46 26.47 -23.92
N GLY A 9 32.44 27.59 -23.18
CA GLY A 9 32.03 27.60 -21.77
C GLY A 9 30.54 27.31 -21.55
N LEU A 10 29.68 27.62 -22.53
CA LEU A 10 28.26 27.27 -22.52
C LEU A 10 28.05 25.76 -22.74
N ILE A 11 28.79 25.15 -23.67
CA ILE A 11 28.78 23.69 -23.88
C ILE A 11 29.29 22.96 -22.64
N GLU A 12 30.39 23.40 -22.05
CA GLU A 12 30.92 22.80 -20.82
C GLU A 12 29.88 22.86 -19.68
N ASN A 13 29.24 24.00 -19.50
CA ASN A 13 28.17 24.16 -18.50
C ASN A 13 26.92 23.30 -18.79
N LEU A 14 26.61 23.00 -20.05
CA LEU A 14 25.52 22.10 -20.44
C LEU A 14 25.89 20.63 -20.24
N VAL A 15 27.11 20.25 -20.60
CA VAL A 15 27.64 18.90 -20.43
C VAL A 15 27.74 18.53 -18.94
N THR A 16 28.09 19.49 -18.08
CA THR A 16 28.15 19.28 -16.62
C THR A 16 26.77 19.13 -15.95
N GLN A 17 25.66 19.38 -16.67
CA GLN A 17 24.31 19.25 -16.11
C GLN A 17 23.79 17.80 -16.12
N PHE A 18 24.44 16.88 -16.84
CA PHE A 18 24.05 15.47 -16.84
C PHE A 18 24.60 14.74 -15.61
N SER A 19 23.76 13.93 -14.97
CA SER A 19 24.15 13.11 -13.82
C SER A 19 25.19 12.03 -14.15
N SER A 20 25.21 11.58 -15.41
CA SER A 20 26.17 10.61 -15.94
C SER A 20 26.48 10.92 -17.41
N PRO A 21 27.75 10.86 -17.85
CA PRO A 21 28.10 10.99 -19.26
C PRO A 21 27.35 10.02 -20.19
N LEU A 22 27.07 8.81 -19.70
CA LEU A 22 26.35 7.77 -20.44
C LEU A 22 24.83 8.05 -20.57
N ASP A 23 24.31 9.09 -19.92
CA ASP A 23 22.92 9.52 -20.16
C ASP A 23 22.73 10.07 -21.60
N CYS A 24 23.82 10.27 -22.37
CA CYS A 24 23.75 10.60 -23.80
C CYS A 24 22.99 9.55 -24.62
N PHE A 25 23.00 8.27 -24.24
CA PHE A 25 22.27 7.22 -24.95
C PHE A 25 20.76 7.39 -24.87
N ARG A 26 20.24 7.95 -23.77
CA ARG A 26 18.83 8.34 -23.67
C ARG A 26 18.50 9.40 -24.72
N GLU A 27 19.36 10.39 -24.88
CA GLU A 27 19.16 11.50 -25.82
C GLU A 27 19.21 11.03 -27.27
N LEU A 28 20.14 10.15 -27.60
CA LEU A 28 20.24 9.56 -28.93
C LEU A 28 19.01 8.69 -29.24
N ALA A 29 18.57 7.83 -28.31
CA ALA A 29 17.35 7.05 -28.46
C ALA A 29 16.11 7.96 -28.65
N GLN A 30 16.01 9.04 -27.87
CA GLN A 30 14.93 10.01 -28.02
C GLN A 30 14.95 10.71 -29.39
N ASN A 31 16.13 11.08 -29.90
CA ASN A 31 16.25 11.69 -31.22
C ASN A 31 15.83 10.73 -32.33
N ALA A 32 16.21 9.47 -32.23
CA ALA A 32 15.79 8.41 -33.15
C ALA A 32 14.27 8.21 -33.14
N MET A 33 13.65 8.19 -31.95
CA MET A 33 12.19 8.12 -31.80
C MET A 33 11.49 9.32 -32.43
N ASP A 34 11.97 10.54 -32.17
CA ASP A 34 11.43 11.77 -32.75
C ASP A 34 11.61 11.83 -34.28
N ALA A 35 12.58 11.08 -34.84
CA ALA A 35 12.81 10.90 -36.27
C ALA A 35 11.92 9.79 -36.88
N GLY A 36 11.10 9.13 -36.06
CA GLY A 36 10.17 8.09 -36.50
C GLY A 36 10.79 6.69 -36.61
N SER A 37 11.97 6.47 -36.02
CA SER A 37 12.61 5.16 -36.09
C SER A 37 11.82 4.09 -35.33
N GLN A 38 11.62 2.93 -35.98
CA GLN A 38 10.98 1.74 -35.40
C GLN A 38 11.96 0.92 -34.53
N VAL A 39 13.25 1.01 -34.86
CA VAL A 39 14.35 0.28 -34.21
C VAL A 39 15.52 1.24 -33.96
N VAL A 40 16.17 1.12 -32.81
CA VAL A 40 17.45 1.76 -32.52
C VAL A 40 18.43 0.68 -32.13
N GLU A 41 19.50 0.57 -32.89
CA GLU A 41 20.55 -0.42 -32.63
C GLU A 41 21.71 0.28 -31.91
N VAL A 42 22.01 -0.18 -30.70
CA VAL A 42 23.18 0.29 -29.95
C VAL A 42 24.19 -0.83 -29.91
N TRP A 43 25.42 -0.57 -30.31
CA TRP A 43 26.45 -1.60 -30.26
C TRP A 43 27.82 -1.01 -29.98
N SER A 44 28.72 -1.88 -29.54
CA SER A 44 30.06 -1.48 -29.10
C SER A 44 31.10 -2.42 -29.64
N GLU A 45 32.29 -1.90 -29.92
CA GLU A 45 33.44 -2.70 -30.31
C GLU A 45 34.73 -2.11 -29.72
N PHE A 46 35.71 -2.98 -29.53
CA PHE A 46 37.06 -2.60 -29.09
C PHE A 46 38.05 -2.97 -30.18
N ILE A 47 38.76 -1.95 -30.68
CA ILE A 47 39.84 -2.10 -31.65
C ILE A 47 41.16 -1.97 -30.89
N PRO A 48 41.91 -3.07 -30.67
CA PRO A 48 43.19 -3.01 -29.97
C PRO A 48 44.17 -2.08 -30.69
N GLY A 49 44.91 -1.27 -29.92
CA GLY A 49 46.04 -0.51 -30.43
C GLY A 49 47.34 -1.30 -30.36
N ASP A 50 48.44 -0.68 -30.81
CA ASP A 50 49.79 -1.26 -30.70
C ASP A 50 50.28 -1.31 -29.22
N ASP A 51 49.71 -0.46 -28.36
CA ASP A 51 49.93 -0.40 -26.91
C ASP A 51 48.69 -0.94 -26.14
N TYR A 52 48.72 -0.85 -24.80
CA TYR A 52 47.56 -1.17 -23.95
C TYR A 52 46.34 -0.26 -24.15
N ILE A 53 46.47 0.82 -24.93
CA ILE A 53 45.39 1.75 -25.27
C ILE A 53 44.91 1.47 -26.70
N GLY A 54 43.64 1.07 -26.83
CA GLY A 54 42.94 0.89 -28.09
C GLY A 54 41.91 1.98 -28.36
N THR A 55 41.12 1.76 -29.41
CA THR A 55 39.95 2.58 -29.75
C THR A 55 38.69 1.83 -29.35
N ILE A 56 37.88 2.46 -28.52
CA ILE A 56 36.55 2.01 -28.15
C ILE A 56 35.57 2.76 -29.06
N ALA A 57 34.77 2.03 -29.84
CA ALA A 57 33.73 2.62 -30.67
C ALA A 57 32.35 2.27 -30.10
N LEU A 58 31.55 3.30 -29.81
CA LEU A 58 30.16 3.16 -29.38
C LEU A 58 29.26 3.67 -30.50
N HIS A 59 28.33 2.83 -30.94
CA HIS A 59 27.51 3.07 -32.12
C HIS A 59 26.04 3.17 -31.74
N VAL A 60 25.32 4.09 -32.38
CA VAL A 60 23.87 4.23 -32.29
C VAL A 60 23.32 4.47 -33.68
N ASP A 61 22.53 3.50 -34.16
CA ASP A 61 21.94 3.51 -35.48
C ASP A 61 20.42 3.63 -35.39
N ASP A 62 19.85 4.57 -36.13
CA ASP A 62 18.42 4.71 -36.33
C ASP A 62 18.05 4.72 -37.81
N PHE A 63 16.82 4.29 -38.10
CA PHE A 63 16.28 4.15 -39.45
C PHE A 63 15.12 5.15 -39.67
N GLY A 64 15.18 6.31 -39.02
CA GLY A 64 14.20 7.39 -39.15
C GLY A 64 14.38 8.22 -40.41
N GLU A 65 13.84 9.45 -40.39
CA GLU A 65 13.86 10.37 -41.55
C GLU A 65 15.27 10.85 -41.97
N GLY A 66 16.26 10.76 -41.08
CA GLY A 66 17.60 11.32 -41.28
C GLY A 66 17.62 12.84 -41.49
N MET A 67 18.77 13.36 -41.94
CA MET A 67 19.02 14.78 -42.12
C MET A 67 19.53 15.11 -43.53
N ASP A 68 19.08 16.26 -44.05
CA ASP A 68 19.65 16.88 -45.25
C ASP A 68 20.68 17.95 -44.86
N GLU A 69 21.30 18.59 -45.87
CA GLU A 69 22.32 19.62 -45.63
C GLU A 69 21.82 20.77 -44.76
N HIS A 70 20.57 21.19 -44.98
CA HIS A 70 19.97 22.32 -44.28
C HIS A 70 19.75 21.98 -42.80
N ILE A 71 19.25 20.78 -42.50
CA ILE A 71 19.05 20.31 -41.14
C ILE A 71 20.39 20.22 -40.39
N ILE A 72 21.44 19.74 -41.05
CA ILE A 72 22.79 19.66 -40.47
C ILE A 72 23.30 21.06 -40.09
N ASP A 73 23.21 22.01 -41.01
CA ASP A 73 23.74 23.37 -40.82
C ASP A 73 22.92 24.21 -39.85
N THR A 74 21.63 23.89 -39.69
CA THR A 74 20.69 24.69 -38.90
C THR A 74 20.44 24.12 -37.51
N TYR A 75 20.39 22.79 -37.36
CA TYR A 75 19.96 22.14 -36.12
C TYR A 75 21.02 21.24 -35.47
N LEU A 76 21.86 20.57 -36.25
CA LEU A 76 22.90 19.69 -35.69
C LEU A 76 24.14 20.48 -35.23
N THR A 77 24.54 21.49 -36.01
CA THR A 77 25.80 22.23 -35.81
C THR A 77 25.64 23.56 -35.06
N GLN A 78 24.40 24.00 -34.81
CA GLN A 78 24.10 25.18 -34.01
C GLN A 78 23.53 24.76 -32.64
N LEU A 79 24.00 25.39 -31.58
CA LEU A 79 23.52 25.15 -30.22
C LEU A 79 22.17 25.86 -30.02
N PHE A 80 21.22 25.21 -29.35
CA PHE A 80 19.89 25.73 -29.00
C PHE A 80 18.88 25.89 -30.15
N SER A 81 19.18 25.37 -31.34
CA SER A 81 18.23 25.29 -32.45
C SER A 81 17.51 23.94 -32.43
N SER A 82 16.18 23.94 -32.26
CA SER A 82 15.35 22.74 -32.40
C SER A 82 14.24 22.96 -33.41
N ALA A 83 14.04 21.99 -34.32
CA ALA A 83 12.91 21.99 -35.25
C ALA A 83 11.58 21.56 -34.59
N LYS A 84 11.56 21.36 -33.26
CA LYS A 84 10.54 20.57 -32.54
C LYS A 84 9.73 21.35 -31.50
N GLU A 85 9.82 22.68 -31.46
CA GLU A 85 9.18 23.50 -30.41
C GLU A 85 7.64 23.38 -30.36
N ASP A 86 6.98 23.20 -31.52
CA ASP A 86 5.51 23.19 -31.65
C ASP A 86 4.87 21.79 -31.76
N ASP A 87 5.66 20.70 -31.73
CA ASP A 87 5.16 19.33 -31.93
C ASP A 87 5.07 18.55 -30.61
N LEU A 88 3.85 18.33 -30.12
CA LEU A 88 3.56 17.60 -28.89
C LEU A 88 3.83 16.08 -28.98
N THR A 89 4.15 15.55 -30.17
CA THR A 89 4.57 14.15 -30.33
C THR A 89 6.07 13.97 -30.08
N LYS A 90 6.84 15.06 -30.04
CA LYS A 90 8.30 15.05 -29.90
C LYS A 90 8.73 15.47 -28.51
N ILE A 91 9.73 14.79 -27.96
CA ILE A 91 10.11 14.94 -26.54
C ILE A 91 11.23 15.99 -26.36
N GLY A 92 11.98 16.31 -27.41
CA GLY A 92 13.18 17.16 -27.34
C GLY A 92 13.02 18.57 -27.91
N LYS A 93 12.72 19.57 -27.08
CA LYS A 93 12.51 20.97 -27.53
C LYS A 93 13.77 21.85 -27.51
N PHE A 94 14.80 21.48 -26.76
CA PHE A 94 15.88 22.41 -26.41
C PHE A 94 17.10 22.39 -27.34
N GLY A 95 17.19 21.47 -28.31
CA GLY A 95 18.32 21.42 -29.26
C GLY A 95 19.69 21.10 -28.63
N ILE A 96 19.70 20.51 -27.44
CA ILE A 96 20.93 20.17 -26.67
C ILE A 96 21.23 18.67 -26.60
N GLY A 97 20.32 17.81 -27.08
CA GLY A 97 20.42 16.35 -26.93
C GLY A 97 21.69 15.78 -27.55
N PHE A 98 22.03 16.19 -28.78
CA PHE A 98 23.25 15.72 -29.47
C PHE A 98 24.52 16.12 -28.71
N VAL A 99 24.56 17.31 -28.11
CA VAL A 99 25.75 17.83 -27.41
C VAL A 99 26.16 16.95 -26.22
N SER A 100 25.23 16.19 -25.64
CA SER A 100 25.50 15.28 -24.53
C SER A 100 26.52 14.19 -24.87
N VAL A 101 26.71 13.82 -26.15
CA VAL A 101 27.70 12.80 -26.55
C VAL A 101 29.14 13.23 -26.21
N PHE A 102 29.39 14.54 -26.15
CA PHE A 102 30.70 15.08 -25.79
C PHE A 102 31.01 14.98 -24.29
N ALA A 103 30.05 14.58 -23.44
CA ALA A 103 30.27 14.29 -22.03
C ALA A 103 31.21 13.11 -21.80
N LEU A 104 31.31 12.20 -22.77
CA LEU A 104 32.22 11.05 -22.74
C LEU A 104 33.65 11.41 -23.14
N GLU A 105 33.90 12.65 -23.54
CA GLU A 105 35.19 13.14 -24.07
C GLU A 105 35.72 12.26 -25.24
N PRO A 106 34.94 12.10 -26.32
CA PRO A 106 35.37 11.35 -27.50
C PRO A 106 36.49 12.07 -28.25
N ARG A 107 37.41 11.30 -28.82
CA ARG A 107 38.43 11.79 -29.77
C ARG A 107 37.82 12.25 -31.08
N ALA A 108 36.71 11.63 -31.47
CA ALA A 108 35.91 12.04 -32.60
C ALA A 108 34.47 11.51 -32.47
N VAL A 109 33.53 12.21 -33.09
CA VAL A 109 32.16 11.72 -33.28
C VAL A 109 31.84 11.76 -34.77
N LEU A 110 31.55 10.61 -35.34
CA LEU A 110 31.14 10.47 -36.74
C LEU A 110 29.62 10.38 -36.79
N VAL A 111 29.00 11.20 -37.63
CA VAL A 111 27.57 11.15 -37.93
C VAL A 111 27.41 10.91 -39.42
N GLN A 112 26.79 9.80 -39.79
CA GLN A 112 26.40 9.50 -41.16
C GLN A 112 24.87 9.53 -41.24
N THR A 113 24.31 10.22 -42.22
CA THR A 113 22.85 10.42 -42.29
C THR A 113 22.38 10.60 -43.72
N GLY A 114 21.12 10.21 -43.99
CA GLY A 114 20.52 10.38 -45.30
C GLY A 114 19.07 10.83 -45.26
N ARG A 115 18.71 11.80 -46.11
CA ARG A 115 17.33 12.28 -46.30
C ARG A 115 17.14 12.73 -47.74
N GLY A 116 15.99 12.37 -48.33
CA GLY A 116 15.59 12.89 -49.65
C GLY A 116 16.57 12.58 -50.80
N GLY A 117 17.34 11.49 -50.71
CA GLY A 117 18.36 11.12 -51.71
C GLY A 117 19.70 11.83 -51.56
N GLU A 118 19.89 12.57 -50.47
CA GLU A 118 21.18 13.13 -50.07
C GLU A 118 21.76 12.34 -48.91
N TYR A 119 23.08 12.15 -48.93
CA TYR A 119 23.81 11.41 -47.91
C TYR A 119 25.00 12.23 -47.46
N TRP A 120 25.15 12.37 -46.16
CA TRP A 120 26.12 13.26 -45.55
C TRP A 120 26.88 12.55 -44.45
N GLU A 121 28.17 12.90 -44.37
CA GLU A 121 29.06 12.54 -43.29
C GLU A 121 29.50 13.82 -42.57
N VAL A 122 29.34 13.85 -41.25
CA VAL A 122 29.78 14.93 -40.38
C VAL A 122 30.72 14.34 -39.33
N LEU A 123 32.00 14.71 -39.40
CA LEU A 123 33.01 14.31 -38.43
C LEU A 123 33.30 15.47 -37.50
N PHE A 124 32.92 15.33 -36.22
CA PHE A 124 33.31 16.23 -35.15
C PHE A 124 34.64 15.76 -34.57
N HIS A 125 35.63 16.66 -34.54
CA HIS A 125 36.96 16.43 -34.00
C HIS A 125 36.97 16.62 -32.47
N GLU A 126 38.06 16.22 -31.83
CA GLU A 126 38.27 16.34 -30.37
C GLU A 126 38.07 17.79 -29.85
N ASP A 127 38.46 18.79 -30.65
CA ASP A 127 38.27 20.21 -30.34
C ASP A 127 36.84 20.74 -30.64
N ARG A 128 35.92 19.84 -31.00
CA ARG A 128 34.52 20.08 -31.36
C ARG A 128 34.34 20.88 -32.66
N THR A 129 35.40 21.14 -33.42
CA THR A 129 35.25 21.58 -34.81
C THR A 129 34.74 20.41 -35.65
N PHE A 130 34.17 20.69 -36.82
CA PHE A 130 33.61 19.62 -37.66
C PHE A 130 33.97 19.79 -39.14
N THR A 131 34.04 18.65 -39.82
CA THR A 131 34.11 18.54 -41.28
C THR A 131 32.81 17.92 -41.78
N LYS A 132 32.22 18.48 -42.84
CA LYS A 132 31.00 17.97 -43.49
C LYS A 132 31.31 17.58 -44.93
N THR A 133 31.00 16.35 -45.31
CA THR A 133 31.27 15.79 -46.64
C THR A 133 30.03 15.09 -47.18
N ARG A 134 29.69 15.34 -48.45
CA ARG A 134 28.63 14.58 -49.13
C ARG A 134 29.18 13.21 -49.54
N VAL A 135 28.47 12.14 -49.22
CA VAL A 135 28.88 10.77 -49.56
C VAL A 135 27.99 10.20 -50.67
N GLN A 136 28.52 9.24 -51.43
CA GLN A 136 27.80 8.60 -52.53
C GLN A 136 27.07 7.33 -52.09
N MET A 137 27.54 6.69 -51.02
CA MET A 137 26.90 5.49 -50.49
C MET A 137 25.62 5.91 -49.76
N PRO A 138 24.48 5.27 -50.06
CA PRO A 138 23.25 5.49 -49.33
C PRO A 138 23.41 5.18 -47.85
N VAL A 139 22.90 6.09 -47.02
CA VAL A 139 22.75 5.91 -45.57
C VAL A 139 21.26 6.01 -45.28
N GLU A 140 20.70 5.03 -44.58
CA GLU A 140 19.33 5.08 -44.08
C GLU A 140 19.33 5.68 -42.67
N GLY A 141 18.39 6.60 -42.41
CA GLY A 141 18.28 7.29 -41.13
C GLY A 141 19.56 8.01 -40.71
N THR A 142 20.03 7.74 -39.49
CA THR A 142 21.25 8.32 -38.93
C THR A 142 22.05 7.27 -38.15
N GLN A 143 23.36 7.24 -38.40
CA GLN A 143 24.33 6.38 -37.72
C GLN A 143 25.33 7.28 -37.01
N ILE A 144 25.55 7.03 -35.72
CA ILE A 144 26.43 7.84 -34.87
C ILE A 144 27.48 6.94 -34.23
N THR A 145 28.76 7.22 -34.48
CA THR A 145 29.87 6.53 -33.84
C THR A 145 30.68 7.48 -32.97
N LEU A 146 30.85 7.12 -31.69
CA LEU A 146 31.71 7.81 -30.75
C LEU A 146 33.04 7.05 -30.63
N PHE A 147 34.16 7.72 -30.93
CA PHE A 147 35.49 7.13 -30.81
C PHE A 147 36.16 7.59 -29.52
N LEU A 148 36.41 6.65 -28.60
CA LEU A 148 37.04 6.89 -27.30
C LEU A 148 38.40 6.19 -27.25
N ALA A 149 39.38 6.79 -26.59
CA ALA A 149 40.63 6.09 -26.27
C ALA A 149 40.50 5.38 -24.92
N GLY A 150 40.91 4.13 -24.85
CA GLY A 150 40.86 3.38 -23.59
C GLY A 150 41.50 2.01 -23.68
N ASP A 151 41.74 1.41 -22.53
CA ASP A 151 42.09 0.00 -22.43
C ASP A 151 40.83 -0.88 -22.38
N ILE A 152 41.04 -2.19 -22.31
CA ILE A 152 39.95 -3.17 -22.22
C ILE A 152 39.12 -3.03 -20.93
N GLN A 153 39.70 -2.48 -19.85
CA GLN A 153 38.96 -2.27 -18.61
C GLN A 153 37.94 -1.14 -18.80
N ARG A 154 38.38 0.02 -19.32
CA ARG A 154 37.49 1.14 -19.66
C ARG A 154 36.41 0.69 -20.66
N TYR A 155 36.76 -0.15 -21.62
CA TYR A 155 35.78 -0.73 -22.55
C TYR A 155 34.69 -1.50 -21.81
N ASN A 156 35.06 -2.45 -20.95
CA ASN A 156 34.11 -3.25 -20.19
C ASN A 156 33.20 -2.39 -19.29
N GLU A 157 33.75 -1.34 -18.67
CA GLU A 157 32.99 -0.37 -17.87
C GLU A 157 31.96 0.38 -18.73
N LEU A 158 32.33 0.81 -19.94
CA LEU A 158 31.42 1.47 -20.87
C LEU A 158 30.34 0.52 -21.42
N VAL A 159 30.67 -0.74 -21.72
CA VAL A 159 29.69 -1.76 -22.15
C VAL A 159 28.65 -1.99 -21.06
N GLN A 160 29.09 -2.25 -19.82
CA GLN A 160 28.19 -2.46 -18.69
C GLN A 160 27.34 -1.22 -18.44
N GLY A 161 27.98 -0.04 -18.37
CA GLY A 161 27.29 1.22 -18.11
C GLY A 161 26.28 1.59 -19.19
N THR A 162 26.62 1.42 -20.47
CA THR A 162 25.71 1.71 -21.60
C THR A 162 24.47 0.83 -21.51
N ARG A 163 24.66 -0.47 -21.31
CA ARG A 163 23.54 -1.42 -21.15
C ARG A 163 22.65 -1.08 -19.95
N GLU A 164 23.24 -0.76 -18.80
CA GLU A 164 22.47 -0.38 -17.60
C GLU A 164 21.67 0.91 -17.83
N ARG A 165 22.26 1.89 -18.51
CA ARG A 165 21.62 3.18 -18.80
C ARG A 165 20.49 3.03 -19.82
N LEU A 166 20.68 2.24 -20.87
CA LEU A 166 19.62 1.90 -21.81
C LEU A 166 18.45 1.19 -21.11
N LYS A 167 18.73 0.23 -20.22
CA LYS A 167 17.68 -0.43 -19.42
C LYS A 167 16.97 0.55 -18.49
N PHE A 168 17.70 1.46 -17.85
CA PHE A 168 17.09 2.44 -16.94
C PHE A 168 16.21 3.46 -17.68
N TRP A 169 16.71 4.03 -18.78
CA TRP A 169 16.05 5.12 -19.49
C TRP A 169 15.03 4.66 -20.53
N CYS A 170 15.26 3.51 -21.15
CA CYS A 170 14.58 3.14 -22.38
C CYS A 170 13.89 1.78 -22.33
N ALA A 171 13.90 1.07 -21.19
CA ALA A 171 13.24 -0.23 -21.07
C ALA A 171 11.76 -0.21 -21.45
N HIS A 172 11.06 0.91 -21.39
CA HIS A 172 9.64 0.95 -21.76
C HIS A 172 9.37 1.70 -23.07
N SER A 173 10.42 2.02 -23.82
CA SER A 173 10.33 2.71 -25.12
C SER A 173 9.35 2.02 -26.05
N GLU A 174 8.59 2.82 -26.79
CA GLU A 174 7.69 2.37 -27.86
C GLU A 174 8.48 1.91 -29.11
N THR A 175 9.65 2.49 -29.32
CA THR A 175 10.63 2.06 -30.33
C THR A 175 11.48 0.91 -29.78
N GLU A 176 11.73 -0.10 -30.62
CA GLU A 176 12.59 -1.22 -30.23
C GLU A 176 14.04 -0.76 -30.09
N ILE A 177 14.71 -1.19 -29.03
CA ILE A 177 16.09 -0.84 -28.71
C ILE A 177 16.86 -2.13 -28.44
N THR A 178 17.96 -2.31 -29.14
CA THR A 178 18.85 -3.46 -29.00
C THR A 178 20.23 -3.02 -28.53
N PHE A 179 20.93 -3.92 -27.85
CA PHE A 179 22.31 -3.74 -27.41
C PHE A 179 23.20 -4.93 -27.81
N GLU A 180 24.36 -4.66 -28.40
CA GLU A 180 25.33 -5.70 -28.78
C GLU A 180 26.78 -5.31 -28.40
N ASP A 181 27.53 -6.26 -27.82
CA ASP A 181 28.99 -6.16 -27.62
C ASP A 181 29.69 -7.00 -28.69
N ARG A 182 30.27 -6.35 -29.70
CA ARG A 182 30.94 -6.97 -30.84
C ARG A 182 32.43 -7.22 -30.62
N SER A 183 32.98 -6.85 -29.46
CA SER A 183 34.39 -7.15 -29.13
C SER A 183 34.62 -8.63 -28.84
N GLN A 184 33.57 -9.34 -28.40
CA GLN A 184 33.62 -10.76 -28.11
C GLN A 184 33.44 -11.53 -29.42
N ASN A 185 34.57 -11.79 -30.08
CA ASN A 185 34.67 -12.63 -31.27
C ASN A 185 34.42 -14.11 -30.91
N THR A 186 33.21 -14.44 -30.46
CA THR A 186 32.76 -15.83 -30.36
C THR A 186 32.19 -16.23 -31.71
N ASP A 187 32.60 -17.39 -32.25
CA ASP A 187 32.17 -18.00 -33.52
C ASP A 187 30.64 -18.25 -33.66
N ALA A 188 29.83 -17.69 -32.76
CA ALA A 188 28.38 -17.61 -32.85
C ALA A 188 27.99 -16.12 -32.82
N PHE A 189 27.32 -15.66 -33.88
CA PHE A 189 26.58 -14.39 -33.88
C PHE A 189 25.59 -14.42 -32.70
N ALA A 190 25.96 -13.81 -31.57
CA ALA A 190 25.04 -13.65 -30.47
C ALA A 190 23.91 -12.73 -30.95
N GLU A 191 22.66 -13.14 -30.77
CA GLU A 191 21.54 -12.25 -31.10
C GLU A 191 21.63 -10.99 -30.23
N PRO A 192 21.43 -9.78 -30.81
CA PRO A 192 21.42 -8.54 -30.04
C PRO A 192 20.46 -8.60 -28.85
N GLU A 193 20.90 -8.12 -27.69
CA GLU A 193 20.09 -8.08 -26.48
C GLU A 193 18.97 -7.05 -26.64
N ARG A 194 17.71 -7.49 -26.57
CA ARG A 194 16.58 -6.55 -26.53
C ARG A 194 16.50 -5.83 -25.18
N ILE A 195 16.53 -4.51 -25.21
CA ILE A 195 16.45 -3.65 -24.02
C ILE A 195 15.00 -3.46 -23.55
N ASN A 196 14.04 -3.42 -24.47
CA ASN A 196 12.62 -3.18 -24.12
C ASN A 196 12.06 -4.27 -23.20
N GLN A 197 11.14 -3.85 -22.34
CA GLN A 197 10.40 -4.62 -21.35
C GLN A 197 8.94 -4.14 -21.32
N PRO A 198 7.98 -5.03 -21.03
CA PRO A 198 6.58 -4.64 -20.91
C PRO A 198 6.37 -3.50 -19.91
N PHE A 199 5.50 -2.54 -20.26
CA PHE A 199 5.14 -1.47 -19.35
C PHE A 199 4.24 -2.01 -18.23
N GLY A 200 4.76 -2.07 -17.01
CA GLY A 200 4.03 -2.60 -15.86
C GLY A 200 4.72 -2.37 -14.53
N VAL A 201 4.00 -2.67 -13.45
CA VAL A 201 4.51 -2.69 -12.07
C VAL A 201 4.21 -4.03 -11.42
N GLU A 202 5.11 -4.49 -10.57
CA GLU A 202 4.87 -5.66 -9.72
C GLU A 202 4.02 -5.31 -8.50
N GLY A 203 3.38 -6.28 -7.86
CA GLY A 203 2.66 -6.07 -6.60
C GLY A 203 1.27 -6.68 -6.58
N SER A 204 0.53 -6.39 -5.52
CA SER A 204 -0.83 -6.89 -5.34
C SER A 204 -1.84 -5.97 -6.02
N CYS A 205 -2.93 -6.55 -6.53
CA CYS A 205 -4.03 -5.83 -7.16
C CYS A 205 -3.60 -4.94 -8.33
N VAL A 206 -2.69 -5.41 -9.20
CA VAL A 206 -2.23 -4.63 -10.36
C VAL A 206 -3.42 -4.17 -11.20
N THR A 207 -3.51 -2.87 -11.44
CA THR A 207 -4.52 -2.25 -12.31
C THR A 207 -3.86 -1.44 -13.40
N ARG A 208 -4.52 -1.37 -14.56
CA ARG A 208 -4.11 -0.58 -15.71
C ARG A 208 -5.30 0.27 -16.16
N VAL A 209 -5.06 1.57 -16.30
CA VAL A 209 -6.07 2.54 -16.74
C VAL A 209 -5.49 3.33 -17.90
N GLU A 210 -6.27 3.46 -18.96
CA GLU A 210 -5.93 4.24 -20.14
C GLU A 210 -6.87 5.43 -20.29
N HIS A 211 -6.27 6.60 -20.44
CA HIS A 211 -6.91 7.84 -20.84
C HIS A 211 -6.27 8.32 -22.15
N GLN A 212 -6.90 9.28 -22.82
CA GLN A 212 -6.38 9.80 -24.08
C GLN A 212 -4.94 10.34 -23.91
N GLY A 213 -3.95 9.60 -24.43
CA GLY A 213 -2.54 9.95 -24.36
C GLY A 213 -1.91 9.79 -22.97
N THR A 214 -2.52 9.05 -22.05
CA THR A 214 -1.97 8.76 -20.72
C THR A 214 -2.34 7.34 -20.29
N GLU A 215 -1.34 6.56 -19.91
CA GLU A 215 -1.45 5.19 -19.45
C GLU A 215 -0.90 5.10 -18.03
N ILE A 216 -1.67 4.53 -17.11
CA ILE A 216 -1.34 4.42 -15.70
C ILE A 216 -1.38 2.94 -15.32
N VAL A 217 -0.30 2.46 -14.70
CA VAL A 217 -0.27 1.13 -14.07
C VAL A 217 0.09 1.32 -12.61
N CYS A 218 -0.72 0.78 -11.71
CA CYS A 218 -0.47 0.88 -10.27
C CYS A 218 -0.80 -0.42 -9.53
N ALA A 219 -0.12 -0.62 -8.40
CA ALA A 219 -0.25 -1.81 -7.57
C ALA A 219 0.10 -1.50 -6.12
N TYR A 220 -0.42 -2.30 -5.20
CA TYR A 220 0.02 -2.26 -3.81
C TYR A 220 1.39 -2.92 -3.65
N GLN A 221 2.31 -2.19 -2.99
CA GLN A 221 3.69 -2.61 -2.80
C GLN A 221 4.15 -2.36 -1.36
N ARG A 222 4.95 -3.29 -0.82
CA ARG A 222 5.62 -3.08 0.49
C ARG A 222 6.74 -2.04 0.40
N ARG A 223 7.41 -2.00 -0.75
CA ARG A 223 8.46 -1.03 -1.10
C ARG A 223 8.05 -0.39 -2.43
N PRO A 224 7.29 0.72 -2.38
CA PRO A 224 6.75 1.34 -3.57
C PRO A 224 7.85 1.90 -4.47
N SER A 225 7.61 1.87 -5.77
CA SER A 225 8.40 2.58 -6.78
C SER A 225 7.52 3.51 -7.60
N TYR A 226 8.08 4.65 -7.99
CA TYR A 226 7.37 5.74 -8.64
C TYR A 226 8.09 6.08 -9.95
N GLY A 227 7.42 5.89 -11.08
CA GLY A 227 8.00 6.16 -12.40
C GLY A 227 7.12 7.05 -13.26
N PHE A 228 7.72 8.06 -13.88
CA PHE A 228 7.09 8.94 -14.86
C PHE A 228 7.76 8.76 -16.22
N TYR A 229 6.97 8.65 -17.28
CA TYR A 229 7.45 8.31 -18.62
C TYR A 229 6.77 9.17 -19.70
N ASN A 230 7.49 9.41 -20.79
CA ASN A 230 6.94 9.96 -22.03
C ASN A 230 7.43 9.11 -23.22
N ALA A 231 6.50 8.66 -24.07
CA ALA A 231 6.70 7.63 -25.11
C ALA A 231 7.49 6.39 -24.64
N GLY A 232 7.42 6.07 -23.34
CA GLY A 232 8.15 4.95 -22.75
C GLY A 232 9.57 5.26 -22.26
N LEU A 233 10.10 6.46 -22.52
CA LEU A 233 11.34 6.94 -21.94
C LEU A 233 11.11 7.41 -20.50
N THR A 234 12.00 7.01 -19.59
CA THR A 234 11.97 7.44 -18.19
C THR A 234 12.26 8.94 -18.10
N LEU A 235 11.35 9.69 -17.47
CA LEU A 235 11.55 11.09 -17.12
C LEU A 235 12.08 11.23 -15.69
N ALA A 236 11.51 10.46 -14.78
CA ALA A 236 11.89 10.41 -13.38
C ALA A 236 11.52 9.05 -12.79
N TYR A 237 12.38 8.51 -11.94
CA TYR A 237 12.14 7.26 -11.23
C TYR A 237 12.73 7.33 -9.81
N SER A 238 11.97 6.92 -8.80
CA SER A 238 12.47 6.83 -7.43
C SER A 238 11.71 5.79 -6.61
N GLN A 239 12.36 5.29 -5.56
CA GLN A 239 11.74 4.50 -4.48
C GLN A 239 11.51 5.34 -3.21
N ILE A 240 11.95 6.59 -3.22
CA ILE A 240 11.77 7.57 -2.14
C ILE A 240 10.66 8.52 -2.57
N GLY A 241 9.52 8.43 -1.90
CA GLY A 241 8.30 9.16 -2.31
C GLY A 241 8.44 10.66 -2.13
N GLU A 242 9.16 11.10 -1.10
CA GLU A 242 9.38 12.51 -0.77
C GLU A 242 10.05 13.27 -1.92
N ASP A 243 10.98 12.64 -2.63
CA ASP A 243 11.75 13.25 -3.73
C ASP A 243 10.84 13.62 -4.90
N LEU A 244 9.96 12.71 -5.33
CA LEU A 244 9.13 12.90 -6.53
C LEU A 244 7.74 13.45 -6.23
N LEU A 245 7.13 13.07 -5.11
CA LEU A 245 5.71 13.33 -4.81
C LEU A 245 5.50 14.45 -3.79
N GLY A 246 6.53 14.83 -3.03
CA GLY A 246 6.45 15.85 -2.00
C GLY A 246 5.31 15.57 -1.01
N ALA A 247 4.38 16.51 -0.86
CA ALA A 247 3.24 16.38 0.05
C ALA A 247 2.32 15.18 -0.28
N ARG A 248 2.32 14.71 -1.54
CA ARG A 248 1.51 13.54 -1.95
C ARG A 248 2.13 12.21 -1.50
N ALA A 249 3.42 12.17 -1.12
CA ALA A 249 4.14 10.94 -0.78
C ALA A 249 3.40 10.07 0.26
N ALA A 250 2.79 10.71 1.27
CA ALA A 250 2.04 10.01 2.32
C ALA A 250 0.88 9.14 1.78
N ARG A 251 0.22 9.55 0.69
CA ARG A 251 -0.87 8.80 0.06
C ARG A 251 -0.36 7.53 -0.64
N PHE A 252 0.84 7.60 -1.21
CA PHE A 252 1.43 6.57 -2.07
C PHE A 252 2.51 5.73 -1.34
N ARG A 253 2.61 5.83 -0.01
CA ARG A 253 3.61 5.11 0.81
C ARG A 253 3.55 3.58 0.74
N HIS A 254 2.47 3.02 0.18
CA HIS A 254 2.25 1.59 0.00
C HIS A 254 1.72 1.27 -1.41
N ILE A 255 1.90 2.19 -2.36
CA ILE A 255 1.41 2.08 -3.73
C ILE A 255 2.56 2.40 -4.69
N GLY A 256 2.92 1.43 -5.52
CA GLY A 256 3.82 1.68 -6.64
C GLY A 256 3.04 2.02 -7.89
N PHE A 257 3.62 2.86 -8.74
CA PHE A 257 3.01 3.19 -10.02
C PHE A 257 4.04 3.53 -11.10
N LYS A 258 3.61 3.34 -12.35
CA LYS A 258 4.20 3.95 -13.53
C LYS A 258 3.11 4.71 -14.28
N ILE A 259 3.41 5.95 -14.66
CA ILE A 259 2.55 6.78 -15.49
C ILE A 259 3.29 7.17 -16.76
N LYS A 260 2.76 6.76 -17.91
CA LYS A 260 3.25 7.14 -19.24
C LYS A 260 2.30 8.16 -19.84
N SER A 261 2.78 9.35 -20.18
CA SER A 261 1.94 10.39 -20.77
C SER A 261 2.74 11.28 -21.71
N ARG A 262 2.17 11.54 -22.89
CA ARG A 262 2.76 12.46 -23.89
C ARG A 262 2.77 13.93 -23.43
N TYR A 263 2.02 14.25 -22.39
CA TYR A 263 1.91 15.61 -21.84
C TYR A 263 2.92 15.89 -20.74
N LEU A 264 3.68 14.88 -20.30
CA LEU A 264 4.69 15.04 -19.27
C LEU A 264 6.03 15.40 -19.89
N GLU A 265 6.67 16.42 -19.32
CA GLU A 265 7.97 16.90 -19.77
C GLU A 265 8.98 16.82 -18.62
N HIS A 266 10.26 16.72 -18.96
CA HIS A 266 11.35 16.82 -18.00
C HIS A 266 11.73 18.29 -17.76
N THR A 267 12.37 18.54 -16.63
CA THR A 267 13.08 19.81 -16.37
C THR A 267 14.32 19.94 -17.26
N LEU A 268 14.88 21.15 -17.41
CA LEU A 268 16.07 21.36 -18.25
C LEU A 268 17.25 20.44 -17.89
N SER A 269 17.44 20.15 -16.59
CA SER A 269 18.45 19.24 -16.05
C SER A 269 18.18 17.75 -16.29
N ARG A 270 16.99 17.39 -16.81
CA ARG A 270 16.62 16.03 -17.23
C ARG A 270 16.61 14.98 -16.13
N ASP A 271 16.74 15.39 -14.88
CA ASP A 271 16.80 14.59 -13.66
C ASP A 271 15.45 14.47 -12.96
N THR A 272 14.51 15.36 -13.26
CA THR A 272 13.16 15.34 -12.70
C THR A 272 12.10 15.84 -13.67
N ILE A 273 10.84 15.65 -13.27
CA ILE A 273 9.65 16.03 -14.03
C ILE A 273 9.29 17.50 -13.85
N MET A 274 8.88 18.16 -14.93
CA MET A 274 8.36 19.52 -14.87
C MET A 274 7.01 19.52 -14.12
N ARG A 275 6.90 20.33 -13.06
CA ARG A 275 5.69 20.45 -12.25
C ARG A 275 4.80 21.58 -12.75
N ASP A 276 4.14 21.34 -13.87
CA ASP A 276 3.23 22.26 -14.54
C ASP A 276 1.75 21.82 -14.43
N ALA A 277 0.86 22.45 -15.20
CA ALA A 277 -0.55 22.10 -15.24
C ALA A 277 -0.81 20.68 -15.79
N ASN A 278 0.05 20.16 -16.68
CA ASN A 278 -0.05 18.81 -17.21
C ASN A 278 0.33 17.78 -16.16
N TYR A 279 1.39 18.03 -15.38
CA TYR A 279 1.75 17.23 -14.21
C TYR A 279 0.58 17.13 -13.22
N ASP A 280 -0.04 18.26 -12.85
CA ASP A 280 -1.19 18.23 -11.93
C ASP A 280 -2.43 17.54 -12.52
N LYS A 281 -2.61 17.56 -13.84
CA LYS A 281 -3.65 16.77 -14.51
C LYS A 281 -3.33 15.27 -14.44
N ALA A 282 -2.10 14.89 -14.75
CA ALA A 282 -1.63 13.51 -14.69
C ALA A 282 -1.74 12.92 -13.26
N MET A 283 -1.38 13.71 -12.25
CA MET A 283 -1.51 13.31 -10.85
C MET A 283 -2.96 13.15 -10.41
N ARG A 284 -3.90 13.98 -10.90
CA ARG A 284 -5.34 13.76 -10.64
C ARG A 284 -5.84 12.45 -11.24
N LEU A 285 -5.46 12.15 -12.49
CA LEU A 285 -5.80 10.87 -13.12
C LEU A 285 -5.22 9.68 -12.34
N LEU A 286 -4.00 9.80 -11.84
CA LEU A 286 -3.37 8.78 -10.99
C LEU A 286 -4.11 8.62 -9.65
N GLU A 287 -4.48 9.71 -9.00
CA GLU A 287 -5.26 9.67 -7.75
C GLU A 287 -6.64 9.02 -7.97
N ASP A 288 -7.31 9.32 -9.10
CA ASP A 288 -8.57 8.68 -9.48
C ASP A 288 -8.38 7.18 -9.72
N ALA A 289 -7.39 6.79 -10.52
CA ALA A 289 -7.07 5.38 -10.79
C ALA A 289 -6.76 4.60 -9.49
N VAL A 290 -6.06 5.24 -8.56
CA VAL A 290 -5.74 4.63 -7.26
C VAL A 290 -6.97 4.52 -6.36
N ASN A 291 -7.78 5.58 -6.26
CA ASN A 291 -8.91 5.63 -5.35
C ASN A 291 -10.14 4.85 -5.84
N GLN A 292 -10.23 4.60 -7.16
CA GLN A 292 -11.35 3.89 -7.78
C GLN A 292 -10.92 2.48 -8.20
N ASP A 293 -10.01 2.36 -9.17
CA ASP A 293 -9.66 1.08 -9.78
C ASP A 293 -8.82 0.21 -8.85
N LEU A 294 -7.69 0.73 -8.35
CA LEU A 294 -6.79 -0.03 -7.47
C LEU A 294 -7.47 -0.38 -6.13
N PHE A 295 -8.16 0.58 -5.52
CA PHE A 295 -8.93 0.34 -4.31
C PHE A 295 -10.08 -0.65 -4.56
N GLY A 296 -10.81 -0.52 -5.68
CA GLY A 296 -11.85 -1.46 -6.07
C GLY A 296 -11.32 -2.89 -6.25
N ALA A 297 -10.15 -3.04 -6.88
CA ALA A 297 -9.47 -4.33 -7.06
C ALA A 297 -9.06 -4.96 -5.72
N LEU A 298 -8.55 -4.17 -4.77
CA LEU A 298 -8.24 -4.63 -3.41
C LEU A 298 -9.48 -5.17 -2.71
N VAL A 299 -10.58 -4.43 -2.75
CA VAL A 299 -11.83 -4.83 -2.11
C VAL A 299 -12.40 -6.10 -2.76
N ALA A 300 -12.38 -6.19 -4.09
CA ALA A 300 -12.85 -7.36 -4.81
C ALA A 300 -12.01 -8.63 -4.50
N GLN A 301 -10.69 -8.49 -4.39
CA GLN A 301 -9.82 -9.60 -3.99
C GLN A 301 -10.08 -10.06 -2.56
N LEU A 302 -10.28 -9.11 -1.63
CA LEU A 302 -10.66 -9.44 -0.25
C LEU A 302 -12.01 -10.17 -0.20
N GLU A 303 -13.03 -9.68 -0.90
CA GLU A 303 -14.35 -10.33 -0.98
C GLU A 303 -14.25 -11.75 -1.53
N SER A 304 -13.45 -11.96 -2.58
CA SER A 304 -13.20 -13.29 -3.15
C SER A 304 -12.56 -14.21 -2.11
N LEU A 305 -11.49 -13.77 -1.43
CA LEU A 305 -10.79 -14.59 -0.45
C LEU A 305 -11.69 -14.97 0.73
N VAL A 306 -12.45 -14.02 1.28
CA VAL A 306 -13.32 -14.31 2.44
C VAL A 306 -14.55 -15.13 2.07
N ALA A 307 -14.86 -15.31 0.80
CA ALA A 307 -15.94 -16.18 0.33
C ALA A 307 -15.50 -17.65 0.14
N GLU A 308 -14.19 -17.95 0.15
CA GLU A 308 -13.68 -19.32 -0.01
C GLU A 308 -14.01 -20.20 1.21
N ASP A 309 -14.46 -21.44 1.02
CA ASP A 309 -14.89 -22.29 2.15
C ASP A 309 -13.75 -22.65 3.13
N GLY A 310 -12.49 -22.62 2.68
CA GLY A 310 -11.32 -22.91 3.52
C GLY A 310 -10.05 -22.28 2.98
N TRP A 311 -9.09 -22.04 3.87
CA TRP A 311 -7.81 -21.40 3.53
C TRP A 311 -6.65 -22.34 3.81
N ALA A 312 -5.72 -22.42 2.86
CA ALA A 312 -4.36 -22.86 3.16
C ALA A 312 -3.53 -21.66 3.66
N PHE A 313 -2.27 -21.92 3.99
CA PHE A 313 -1.36 -20.90 4.49
C PHE A 313 -1.19 -19.72 3.50
N GLU A 314 -1.19 -19.99 2.19
CA GLU A 314 -1.06 -18.97 1.15
C GLU A 314 -2.23 -17.98 1.15
N GLN A 315 -3.48 -18.46 1.26
CA GLN A 315 -4.66 -17.59 1.37
C GLN A 315 -4.62 -16.74 2.65
N MET A 316 -4.20 -17.33 3.77
CA MET A 316 -4.04 -16.59 5.03
C MET A 316 -3.00 -15.46 4.89
N GLN A 317 -1.85 -15.74 4.25
CA GLN A 317 -0.81 -14.74 4.01
C GLN A 317 -1.32 -13.61 3.09
N ALA A 318 -1.96 -13.98 1.98
CA ALA A 318 -2.55 -13.03 1.04
C ALA A 318 -3.61 -12.15 1.73
N TYR A 319 -4.52 -12.76 2.50
CA TYR A 319 -5.54 -12.05 3.25
C TYR A 319 -4.93 -11.04 4.23
N GLY A 320 -3.96 -11.47 5.04
CA GLY A 320 -3.28 -10.58 5.98
C GLY A 320 -2.56 -9.41 5.30
N GLU A 321 -1.92 -9.66 4.16
CA GLU A 321 -1.28 -8.61 3.36
C GLU A 321 -2.29 -7.61 2.79
N LEU A 322 -3.38 -8.08 2.20
CA LEU A 322 -4.44 -7.21 1.67
C LEU A 322 -5.13 -6.41 2.78
N CYS A 323 -5.41 -7.01 3.94
CA CYS A 323 -5.92 -6.28 5.12
C CYS A 323 -4.94 -5.21 5.59
N ASN A 324 -3.62 -5.45 5.48
CA ASN A 324 -2.61 -4.47 5.86
C ASN A 324 -2.60 -3.27 4.91
N TYR A 325 -2.81 -3.48 3.61
CA TYR A 325 -3.02 -2.39 2.66
C TYR A 325 -4.33 -1.63 2.95
N LEU A 326 -5.44 -2.35 3.13
CA LEU A 326 -6.74 -1.74 3.44
C LEU A 326 -6.71 -0.90 4.72
N ALA A 327 -6.00 -1.36 5.76
CA ALA A 327 -5.83 -0.62 7.01
C ALA A 327 -5.09 0.72 6.83
N ARG A 328 -4.33 0.90 5.73
CA ARG A 328 -3.56 2.10 5.41
C ARG A 328 -4.28 3.07 4.48
N GLU A 329 -5.39 2.66 3.88
CA GLU A 329 -6.19 3.47 2.95
C GLU A 329 -6.86 4.66 3.65
N PRO A 330 -7.14 5.77 2.93
CA PRO A 330 -7.86 6.93 3.45
C PRO A 330 -9.15 6.58 4.20
N ALA A 331 -9.49 7.36 5.22
CA ALA A 331 -10.67 7.10 6.05
C ALA A 331 -11.97 7.11 5.25
N GLU A 332 -12.11 8.00 4.27
CA GLU A 332 -13.31 8.10 3.44
C GLU A 332 -13.52 6.87 2.55
N LEU A 333 -12.45 6.31 1.98
CA LEU A 333 -12.51 5.06 1.21
C LEU A 333 -12.85 3.87 2.11
N LEU A 334 -12.27 3.83 3.32
CA LEU A 334 -12.58 2.76 4.26
C LEU A 334 -14.05 2.82 4.73
N LYS A 335 -14.60 4.03 4.93
CA LYS A 335 -16.01 4.23 5.27
C LYS A 335 -16.93 3.85 4.10
N SER A 336 -16.55 4.12 2.86
CA SER A 336 -17.39 3.83 1.69
C SER A 336 -17.62 2.33 1.47
N ILE A 337 -16.81 1.47 2.09
CA ILE A 337 -16.94 0.01 2.01
C ILE A 337 -17.49 -0.63 3.29
N GLY A 338 -18.02 0.15 4.24
CA GLY A 338 -18.47 -0.35 5.55
C GLY A 338 -19.37 -1.59 5.46
N GLY A 339 -20.32 -1.60 4.53
CA GLY A 339 -21.26 -2.71 4.30
C GLY A 339 -20.75 -3.83 3.38
N ARG A 340 -19.52 -3.75 2.86
CA ARG A 340 -18.94 -4.79 2.00
C ARG A 340 -18.30 -5.89 2.84
N ARG A 341 -18.42 -7.13 2.38
CA ARG A 341 -17.98 -8.32 3.14
C ARG A 341 -16.51 -8.62 2.90
N VAL A 342 -15.63 -7.96 3.66
CA VAL A 342 -14.17 -8.04 3.51
C VAL A 342 -13.46 -8.68 4.70
N ILE A 343 -14.21 -9.06 5.74
CA ILE A 343 -13.67 -9.68 6.95
C ILE A 343 -14.06 -11.15 7.02
N ARG A 344 -13.11 -12.00 7.41
CA ARG A 344 -13.36 -13.43 7.63
C ARG A 344 -13.79 -13.68 9.08
N GLY A 345 -14.94 -14.31 9.26
CA GLY A 345 -15.35 -14.92 10.52
C GLY A 345 -14.64 -16.25 10.77
N LEU A 346 -14.49 -16.63 12.04
CA LEU A 346 -13.80 -17.87 12.42
C LEU A 346 -14.48 -19.13 11.88
N ASN A 347 -15.82 -19.15 11.82
CA ASN A 347 -16.61 -20.19 11.17
C ASN A 347 -16.57 -20.21 9.63
N GLY A 348 -15.81 -19.30 9.02
CA GLY A 348 -15.74 -19.17 7.59
C GLY A 348 -16.75 -18.22 6.94
N SER A 349 -17.59 -17.55 7.73
CA SER A 349 -18.51 -16.54 7.19
C SER A 349 -17.79 -15.29 6.71
N ALA A 350 -18.35 -14.63 5.69
CA ALA A 350 -17.90 -13.33 5.22
C ALA A 350 -18.68 -12.22 5.95
N LEU A 351 -17.96 -11.36 6.66
CA LEU A 351 -18.45 -10.28 7.50
C LEU A 351 -18.06 -8.92 6.92
N SER A 352 -18.89 -7.92 7.19
CA SER A 352 -18.65 -6.51 6.87
C SER A 352 -18.07 -5.75 8.05
N LEU A 353 -17.43 -4.61 7.78
CA LEU A 353 -16.90 -3.74 8.82
C LEU A 353 -18.02 -3.10 9.66
N ASP A 354 -19.17 -2.81 9.05
CA ASP A 354 -20.36 -2.30 9.74
C ASP A 354 -20.93 -3.34 10.72
N GLU A 355 -21.00 -4.63 10.36
CA GLU A 355 -21.42 -5.70 11.29
C GLU A 355 -20.51 -5.79 12.52
N LEU A 356 -19.19 -5.57 12.35
CA LEU A 356 -18.26 -5.54 13.47
C LEU A 356 -18.42 -4.29 14.34
N TYR A 357 -18.71 -3.15 13.72
CA TYR A 357 -19.03 -1.93 14.46
C TYR A 357 -20.31 -2.09 15.28
N ASP A 358 -21.34 -2.72 14.73
CA ASP A 358 -22.59 -3.00 15.44
C ASP A 358 -22.37 -3.96 16.61
N ALA A 359 -21.57 -5.02 16.42
CA ALA A 359 -21.17 -5.93 17.49
C ALA A 359 -20.40 -5.20 18.61
N TRP A 360 -19.51 -4.28 18.24
CA TRP A 360 -18.80 -3.42 19.19
C TRP A 360 -19.73 -2.43 19.88
N ALA A 361 -20.67 -1.79 19.17
CA ALA A 361 -21.61 -0.84 19.75
C ALA A 361 -22.55 -1.51 20.77
N ASP A 362 -22.94 -2.76 20.49
CA ASP A 362 -23.80 -3.56 21.37
C ASP A 362 -23.09 -4.07 22.63
N SER A 363 -21.82 -4.46 22.52
CA SER A 363 -21.10 -5.18 23.60
C SER A 363 -19.87 -4.47 24.17
N GLY A 364 -19.44 -3.38 23.54
CA GLY A 364 -18.21 -2.64 23.84
C GLY A 364 -16.94 -3.29 23.27
N ARG A 365 -17.06 -4.37 22.49
CA ARG A 365 -15.95 -5.23 22.05
C ARG A 365 -16.27 -6.02 20.78
N VAL A 366 -15.23 -6.49 20.10
CA VAL A 366 -15.30 -7.46 19.00
C VAL A 366 -14.50 -8.69 19.43
N LEU A 367 -15.09 -9.87 19.27
CA LEU A 367 -14.43 -11.13 19.63
C LEU A 367 -13.52 -11.58 18.49
N VAL A 368 -12.32 -12.06 18.85
CA VAL A 368 -11.31 -12.47 17.88
C VAL A 368 -10.62 -13.76 18.32
N SER A 369 -10.39 -14.69 17.39
CA SER A 369 -9.65 -15.93 17.67
C SER A 369 -8.90 -16.43 16.43
N GLU A 370 -7.75 -17.08 16.66
CA GLU A 370 -6.94 -17.69 15.62
C GLU A 370 -7.35 -19.14 15.32
N GLN A 371 -8.07 -19.79 16.25
CA GLN A 371 -8.42 -21.20 16.13
C GLN A 371 -9.85 -21.49 16.58
N PRO A 372 -10.57 -22.38 15.88
CA PRO A 372 -11.86 -22.89 16.34
C PRO A 372 -11.74 -23.56 17.72
N SER A 373 -12.69 -23.29 18.60
CA SER A 373 -12.82 -23.95 19.90
C SER A 373 -14.28 -24.20 20.23
N GLU A 374 -14.56 -25.07 21.22
CA GLU A 374 -15.93 -25.31 21.69
C GLU A 374 -16.62 -24.03 22.17
N LEU A 375 -15.85 -23.14 22.81
CA LEU A 375 -16.31 -21.81 23.22
C LEU A 375 -16.71 -20.97 22.01
N CYS A 376 -15.86 -20.87 20.99
CA CYS A 376 -16.19 -20.10 19.78
C CYS A 376 -17.43 -20.65 19.08
N ALA A 377 -17.53 -21.98 18.92
CA ALA A 377 -18.71 -22.62 18.32
C ALA A 377 -20.00 -22.41 19.13
N ALA A 378 -19.91 -22.30 20.46
CA ALA A 378 -21.05 -21.96 21.30
C ALA A 378 -21.46 -20.49 21.15
N LEU A 379 -20.49 -19.58 21.08
CA LEU A 379 -20.73 -18.15 20.88
C LEU A 379 -21.36 -17.84 19.53
N GLU A 380 -20.89 -18.50 18.46
CA GLU A 380 -21.45 -18.37 17.12
C GLU A 380 -22.89 -18.91 17.05
N ARG A 381 -23.19 -20.05 17.69
CA ARG A 381 -24.56 -20.56 17.82
C ARG A 381 -25.48 -19.62 18.62
N ALA A 382 -24.90 -18.85 19.55
CA ALA A 382 -25.61 -17.82 20.30
C ALA A 382 -25.77 -16.49 19.52
N GLY A 383 -25.24 -16.40 18.30
CA GLY A 383 -25.32 -15.22 17.43
C GLY A 383 -24.23 -14.17 17.67
N SER A 384 -23.15 -14.51 18.38
CA SER A 384 -22.00 -13.62 18.54
C SER A 384 -21.03 -13.78 17.36
N LEU A 385 -20.51 -12.67 16.86
CA LEU A 385 -19.51 -12.67 15.79
C LEU A 385 -18.12 -12.91 16.39
N VAL A 386 -17.39 -13.88 15.85
CA VAL A 386 -15.98 -14.13 16.18
C VAL A 386 -15.17 -13.94 14.90
N VAL A 387 -14.30 -12.94 14.90
CA VAL A 387 -13.42 -12.63 13.75
C VAL A 387 -12.23 -13.58 13.74
N TYR A 388 -11.84 -14.01 12.54
CA TYR A 388 -10.58 -14.72 12.35
C TYR A 388 -9.41 -13.75 12.44
N GLY A 389 -8.74 -13.74 13.60
CA GLY A 389 -7.70 -12.77 13.93
C GLY A 389 -6.93 -13.16 15.19
N ARG A 390 -6.12 -12.27 15.76
CA ARG A 390 -5.30 -12.57 16.95
C ARG A 390 -5.74 -11.77 18.19
N GLY A 391 -5.83 -12.40 19.36
CA GLY A 391 -6.05 -11.68 20.62
C GLY A 391 -4.82 -10.87 21.10
N GLU A 392 -5.01 -9.89 21.98
CA GLU A 392 -3.91 -9.19 22.65
C GLU A 392 -3.18 -10.15 23.60
N GLY A 393 -1.93 -10.53 23.31
CA GLY A 393 -1.12 -11.39 24.20
C GLY A 393 -0.19 -12.41 23.52
N GLY A 394 -0.22 -12.52 22.19
CA GLY A 394 0.66 -13.45 21.46
C GLY A 394 2.14 -13.05 21.47
N THR A 395 3.00 -13.81 22.14
CA THR A 395 4.45 -13.55 22.29
C THR A 395 5.34 -14.09 21.15
N ALA A 396 4.85 -14.17 19.91
CA ALA A 396 5.64 -14.69 18.78
C ALA A 396 5.37 -13.90 17.50
N ALA A 397 6.40 -13.84 16.63
CA ALA A 397 6.53 -13.21 15.30
C ALA A 397 5.27 -12.61 14.66
N ALA A 398 5.43 -11.48 13.95
CA ALA A 398 4.35 -10.77 13.25
C ALA A 398 3.47 -11.74 12.46
N SER A 399 2.22 -11.92 12.91
CA SER A 399 1.24 -12.79 12.27
C SER A 399 0.57 -12.01 11.14
N PRO A 400 0.23 -12.62 10.00
CA PRO A 400 -0.58 -11.97 8.97
C PRO A 400 -1.90 -11.43 9.52
N LEU A 401 -2.44 -12.10 10.55
CA LEU A 401 -3.68 -11.74 11.21
C LEU A 401 -3.60 -10.47 12.07
N ASP A 402 -2.40 -9.99 12.41
CA ASP A 402 -2.23 -8.71 13.14
C ASP A 402 -2.75 -7.52 12.30
N ALA A 403 -2.77 -7.67 10.98
CA ALA A 403 -3.32 -6.66 10.07
C ALA A 403 -4.84 -6.54 10.20
N VAL A 404 -5.55 -7.65 10.44
CA VAL A 404 -7.00 -7.69 10.67
C VAL A 404 -7.33 -6.88 11.93
N ASN A 405 -6.56 -7.07 12.99
CA ASN A 405 -6.76 -6.35 14.24
C ASN A 405 -6.63 -4.84 14.06
N ARG A 406 -5.57 -4.40 13.37
CA ARG A 406 -5.35 -2.97 13.06
C ARG A 406 -6.47 -2.39 12.20
N LEU A 407 -6.96 -3.16 11.23
CA LEU A 407 -8.06 -2.75 10.35
C LEU A 407 -9.35 -2.54 11.16
N VAL A 408 -9.74 -3.53 11.96
CA VAL A 408 -10.98 -3.48 12.76
C VAL A 408 -10.92 -2.38 13.82
N ASP A 409 -9.83 -2.31 14.60
CA ASP A 409 -9.65 -1.25 15.60
C ASP A 409 -9.72 0.14 14.97
N ARG A 410 -9.02 0.35 13.84
CA ARG A 410 -9.05 1.62 13.11
C ARG A 410 -10.45 1.97 12.63
N PHE A 411 -11.16 1.01 12.01
CA PHE A 411 -12.51 1.26 11.50
C PHE A 411 -13.49 1.62 12.63
N VAL A 412 -13.50 0.84 13.71
CA VAL A 412 -14.35 1.10 14.88
C VAL A 412 -14.09 2.49 15.46
N ARG A 413 -12.82 2.88 15.61
CA ARG A 413 -12.46 4.23 16.10
C ARG A 413 -12.88 5.33 15.15
N LEU A 414 -12.74 5.14 13.83
CA LEU A 414 -13.18 6.09 12.83
C LEU A 414 -14.70 6.28 12.88
N ARG A 415 -15.46 5.19 12.96
CA ARG A 415 -16.93 5.23 13.00
C ARG A 415 -17.45 5.81 14.31
N TYR A 416 -16.83 5.43 15.43
CA TYR A 416 -17.17 5.95 16.74
C TYR A 416 -16.95 7.48 16.84
N ARG A 417 -15.87 7.99 16.24
CA ARG A 417 -15.57 9.44 16.20
C ARG A 417 -16.68 10.29 15.57
N ASP A 418 -17.40 9.73 14.60
CA ASP A 418 -18.49 10.42 13.91
C ASP A 418 -19.77 10.50 14.75
N THR A 419 -19.87 9.73 15.84
CA THR A 419 -21.05 9.73 16.72
C THR A 419 -21.13 10.98 17.60
N LEU A 420 -22.36 11.44 17.88
CA LEU A 420 -22.63 12.59 18.75
C LEU A 420 -22.04 12.39 20.17
N GLY A 421 -22.08 11.16 20.69
CA GLY A 421 -21.53 10.78 21.99
C GLY A 421 -20.00 10.88 22.09
N SER A 422 -19.29 10.68 20.97
CA SER A 422 -17.84 10.93 20.90
C SER A 422 -17.56 12.43 20.95
N LYS A 423 -18.31 13.26 20.22
CA LYS A 423 -18.14 14.73 20.21
C LYS A 423 -18.37 15.36 21.59
N ILE A 424 -19.34 14.85 22.34
CA ILE A 424 -19.61 15.26 23.73
C ILE A 424 -18.47 14.80 24.66
N ARG A 425 -18.00 13.54 24.53
CA ARG A 425 -16.87 13.05 25.35
C ARG A 425 -15.55 13.74 25.05
N SER A 426 -15.29 14.12 23.80
CA SER A 426 -14.11 14.91 23.45
C SER A 426 -14.15 16.32 24.03
N ALA A 427 -15.33 16.93 24.13
CA ALA A 427 -15.51 18.21 24.83
C ALA A 427 -15.27 18.07 26.34
N LEU A 428 -15.69 16.94 26.94
CA LEU A 428 -15.44 16.63 28.35
C LEU A 428 -13.97 16.26 28.66
N LYS A 429 -13.22 15.75 27.67
CA LYS A 429 -11.77 15.46 27.81
C LYS A 429 -10.92 16.70 28.09
N VAL A 430 -11.39 17.89 27.68
CA VAL A 430 -10.79 19.20 28.03
C VAL A 430 -10.81 19.43 29.55
N PHE A 431 -11.69 18.76 30.29
CA PHE A 431 -11.81 18.84 31.75
C PHE A 431 -11.03 17.74 32.52
N GLY A 432 -10.06 17.08 31.89
CA GLY A 432 -9.08 16.26 32.61
C GLY A 432 -9.48 14.81 32.94
N VAL A 433 -10.55 14.28 32.33
CA VAL A 433 -10.91 12.86 32.50
C VAL A 433 -10.10 12.00 31.51
N SER A 434 -9.02 11.40 32.01
CA SER A 434 -8.23 10.39 31.31
C SER A 434 -8.89 9.02 31.46
N ASN A 435 -9.55 8.54 30.39
CA ASN A 435 -9.90 7.13 30.28
C ASN A 435 -9.00 6.47 29.24
N ALA A 436 -8.30 5.42 29.67
CA ALA A 436 -7.72 4.44 28.76
C ALA A 436 -8.86 3.91 27.88
N THR A 437 -8.69 3.95 26.56
CA THR A 437 -9.67 3.33 25.67
C THR A 437 -9.56 1.82 25.85
N PRO A 438 -10.61 1.11 26.30
CA PRO A 438 -10.56 -0.35 26.34
C PRO A 438 -10.23 -0.89 24.95
N SER A 439 -9.54 -2.03 24.89
CA SER A 439 -9.22 -2.67 23.62
C SER A 439 -10.50 -3.00 22.87
N VAL A 440 -10.53 -2.69 21.57
CA VAL A 440 -11.66 -2.99 20.69
C VAL A 440 -11.80 -4.49 20.50
N LEU A 441 -10.69 -5.23 20.56
CA LEU A 441 -10.60 -6.65 20.22
C LEU A 441 -10.23 -7.46 21.46
N VAL A 442 -10.97 -8.54 21.72
CA VAL A 442 -10.74 -9.37 22.91
C VAL A 442 -10.88 -10.85 22.56
N ALA A 443 -10.04 -11.70 23.15
CA ALA A 443 -10.16 -13.13 22.99
C ALA A 443 -11.38 -13.66 23.76
N PRO A 444 -12.18 -14.59 23.20
CA PRO A 444 -13.32 -15.18 23.89
C PRO A 444 -13.01 -15.70 25.30
N GLU A 445 -11.87 -16.35 25.49
CA GLU A 445 -11.41 -16.96 26.74
C GLU A 445 -11.15 -15.96 27.88
N ASP A 446 -10.85 -14.70 27.54
CA ASP A 446 -10.64 -13.65 28.54
C ASP A 446 -11.95 -13.17 29.16
N ILE A 447 -13.07 -13.40 28.46
CA ILE A 447 -14.39 -12.87 28.83
C ILE A 447 -15.34 -13.98 29.25
N TYR A 448 -15.37 -15.08 28.51
CA TYR A 448 -16.38 -16.11 28.66
C TYR A 448 -15.85 -17.28 29.47
N LEU A 449 -16.68 -17.72 30.42
CA LEU A 449 -16.40 -18.84 31.29
C LEU A 449 -17.37 -19.99 30.96
N PRO A 450 -16.91 -21.25 30.92
CA PRO A 450 -17.81 -22.38 30.81
C PRO A 450 -18.63 -22.50 32.09
N VAL A 451 -19.92 -22.77 31.95
CA VAL A 451 -20.84 -22.93 33.07
C VAL A 451 -21.75 -24.12 32.92
N VAL A 452 -22.04 -24.77 34.04
CA VAL A 452 -23.05 -25.81 34.17
C VAL A 452 -24.21 -25.21 34.95
N LEU A 453 -25.31 -24.95 34.25
CA LEU A 453 -26.52 -24.38 34.86
C LEU A 453 -27.26 -25.44 35.66
N ASP A 454 -27.78 -25.06 36.83
CA ASP A 454 -28.57 -25.98 37.66
C ASP A 454 -29.96 -26.19 37.05
N ALA A 455 -30.29 -27.43 36.71
CA ALA A 455 -31.62 -27.78 36.18
C ALA A 455 -32.72 -27.71 37.24
N SER A 456 -32.39 -28.08 38.48
CA SER A 456 -33.33 -28.04 39.62
C SER A 456 -32.55 -27.77 40.91
N PRO A 457 -32.26 -26.50 41.23
CA PRO A 457 -31.58 -26.15 42.46
C PRO A 457 -32.46 -26.49 43.69
N PRO A 458 -31.84 -26.75 44.87
CA PRO A 458 -32.55 -26.94 46.14
C PRO A 458 -33.52 -25.79 46.45
N GLU A 459 -34.55 -26.06 47.26
CA GLU A 459 -35.62 -25.09 47.55
C GLU A 459 -35.10 -23.78 48.16
N VAL A 460 -34.18 -23.86 49.11
CA VAL A 460 -33.55 -22.69 49.75
C VAL A 460 -32.82 -21.81 48.72
N VAL A 461 -32.08 -22.44 47.80
CA VAL A 461 -31.39 -21.77 46.71
C VAL A 461 -32.39 -21.09 45.78
N ARG A 462 -33.46 -21.80 45.40
CA ARG A 462 -34.53 -21.26 44.55
C ARG A 462 -35.19 -20.05 45.19
N GLY A 463 -35.42 -20.08 46.50
CA GLY A 463 -35.97 -18.96 47.28
C GLY A 463 -35.08 -17.72 47.21
N LEU A 464 -33.79 -17.86 47.55
CA LEU A 464 -32.83 -16.75 47.52
C LEU A 464 -32.72 -16.12 46.12
N ILE A 465 -32.59 -16.94 45.08
CA ILE A 465 -32.51 -16.47 43.68
C ILE A 465 -33.78 -15.75 43.26
N ALA A 466 -34.97 -16.26 43.62
CA ALA A 466 -36.24 -15.65 43.28
C ALA A 466 -36.40 -14.28 43.96
N HIS A 467 -36.05 -14.17 45.25
CA HIS A 467 -36.07 -12.90 45.98
C HIS A 467 -35.09 -11.88 45.37
N ALA A 468 -33.84 -12.26 45.14
CA ALA A 468 -32.86 -11.35 44.54
C ALA A 468 -33.25 -10.94 43.10
N SER A 469 -33.83 -11.86 42.31
CA SER A 469 -34.36 -11.55 40.97
C SER A 469 -35.50 -10.54 41.00
N ARG A 470 -36.37 -10.61 42.03
CA ARG A 470 -37.46 -9.66 42.24
C ARG A 470 -36.93 -8.27 42.57
N ILE A 471 -35.99 -8.17 43.51
CA ILE A 471 -35.32 -6.91 43.87
C ILE A 471 -34.68 -6.25 42.64
N LEU A 472 -33.93 -7.00 41.82
CA LEU A 472 -33.32 -6.47 40.59
C LEU A 472 -34.35 -5.99 39.56
N ARG A 473 -35.49 -6.67 39.47
CA ARG A 473 -36.58 -6.30 38.55
C ARG A 473 -37.28 -5.02 39.01
N ASP A 474 -37.62 -4.94 40.28
CA ASP A 474 -38.32 -3.79 40.88
C ASP A 474 -37.43 -2.55 40.90
N ALA A 475 -36.11 -2.73 41.09
CA ALA A 475 -35.11 -1.67 40.95
C ALA A 475 -34.82 -1.26 39.49
N GLY A 476 -35.43 -1.91 38.50
CA GLY A 476 -35.20 -1.62 37.08
C GLY A 476 -33.76 -1.87 36.63
N ALA A 477 -33.06 -2.82 37.25
CA ALA A 477 -31.65 -3.11 36.97
C ALA A 477 -31.40 -3.74 35.58
N GLY A 478 -32.46 -4.14 34.88
CA GLY A 478 -32.38 -4.70 33.53
C GLY A 478 -32.00 -6.18 33.49
N TYR A 479 -32.32 -6.94 34.54
CA TYR A 479 -32.19 -8.40 34.54
C TYR A 479 -33.55 -9.07 34.43
N ARG A 480 -33.70 -9.96 33.45
CA ARG A 480 -34.98 -10.67 33.22
C ARG A 480 -35.06 -12.01 33.91
N ARG A 481 -33.90 -12.64 34.16
CA ARG A 481 -33.82 -13.97 34.79
C ARG A 481 -32.49 -14.12 35.53
N MET A 482 -32.54 -14.78 36.69
CA MET A 482 -31.36 -15.22 37.40
C MET A 482 -31.47 -16.72 37.73
N THR A 483 -30.34 -17.42 37.77
CA THR A 483 -30.23 -18.84 38.16
C THR A 483 -28.92 -19.09 38.89
N THR A 484 -28.70 -20.32 39.35
CA THR A 484 -27.40 -20.80 39.82
C THR A 484 -26.66 -21.59 38.76
N CYS A 485 -25.34 -21.60 38.85
CA CYS A 485 -24.46 -22.41 38.03
C CYS A 485 -23.22 -22.86 38.80
N GLN A 486 -22.52 -23.83 38.24
CA GLN A 486 -21.12 -24.13 38.55
C GLN A 486 -20.25 -23.62 37.41
N ILE A 487 -19.17 -22.90 37.73
CA ILE A 487 -18.22 -22.41 36.72
C ILE A 487 -17.14 -23.48 36.51
N GLY A 488 -16.96 -23.93 35.27
CA GLY A 488 -15.89 -24.85 34.89
C GLY A 488 -14.56 -24.11 34.82
N TRP A 489 -13.48 -24.74 35.31
CA TRP A 489 -12.11 -24.23 35.46
C TRP A 489 -11.81 -23.35 36.69
N SER A 490 -10.77 -23.79 37.42
CA SER A 490 -10.19 -23.19 38.62
C SER A 490 -9.33 -21.96 38.30
N ALA A 491 -9.91 -20.91 37.74
CA ALA A 491 -9.28 -19.60 37.67
C ALA A 491 -9.53 -18.83 38.99
N GLY A 492 -9.13 -19.42 40.13
CA GLY A 492 -9.27 -18.80 41.46
C GLY A 492 -10.72 -18.60 41.94
N ASP A 493 -10.86 -18.45 43.25
CA ASP A 493 -12.14 -18.35 44.00
C ASP A 493 -12.98 -17.07 43.75
N GLU A 494 -12.76 -16.30 42.68
CA GLU A 494 -13.16 -14.87 42.69
C GLU A 494 -14.44 -14.50 41.91
N GLN A 495 -14.90 -15.33 40.95
CA GLN A 495 -16.06 -14.93 40.13
C GLN A 495 -17.39 -15.38 40.72
N LEU A 496 -18.11 -14.45 41.33
CA LEU A 496 -19.44 -14.69 41.90
C LEU A 496 -20.56 -14.77 40.84
N PHE A 497 -20.52 -13.93 39.81
CA PHE A 497 -21.58 -13.85 38.80
C PHE A 497 -21.05 -13.97 37.38
N VAL A 498 -21.88 -14.52 36.50
CA VAL A 498 -21.72 -14.44 35.05
C VAL A 498 -23.01 -13.95 34.41
N VAL A 499 -22.93 -13.31 33.25
CA VAL A 499 -24.06 -12.70 32.57
C VAL A 499 -24.09 -13.02 31.08
N GLY A 500 -25.28 -12.98 30.48
CA GLY A 500 -25.47 -13.20 29.05
C GLY A 500 -26.84 -12.72 28.58
N ASN A 501 -27.01 -12.60 27.26
CA ASN A 501 -28.32 -12.30 26.67
C ASN A 501 -29.32 -13.46 26.87
N LYS A 502 -28.80 -14.68 26.96
CA LYS A 502 -29.52 -15.91 27.27
C LYS A 502 -28.58 -16.79 28.10
N LEU A 503 -29.14 -17.51 29.06
CA LEU A 503 -28.46 -18.57 29.78
C LEU A 503 -27.97 -19.64 28.79
N SER A 504 -26.68 -19.97 28.85
CA SER A 504 -26.03 -20.94 27.97
C SER A 504 -24.89 -21.65 28.71
N SER A 505 -24.24 -22.63 28.07
CA SER A 505 -23.07 -23.32 28.63
C SER A 505 -21.80 -22.45 28.70
N PHE A 506 -21.83 -21.26 28.12
CA PHE A 506 -20.79 -20.23 28.27
C PHE A 506 -21.42 -18.88 28.59
N MET A 507 -20.91 -18.20 29.60
CA MET A 507 -21.45 -16.93 30.07
C MET A 507 -20.30 -15.93 30.27
N ALA A 508 -20.56 -14.64 30.03
CA ALA A 508 -19.54 -13.62 30.12
C ALA A 508 -19.32 -13.18 31.57
N ARG A 509 -18.08 -12.82 31.90
CA ARG A 509 -17.79 -11.99 33.07
C ARG A 509 -18.61 -10.69 32.98
N PRO A 510 -19.17 -10.19 34.09
CA PRO A 510 -19.89 -8.92 34.12
C PRO A 510 -19.05 -7.80 33.49
N PRO A 511 -19.56 -7.11 32.45
CA PRO A 511 -18.78 -6.05 31.81
C PRO A 511 -18.62 -4.86 32.77
N VAL A 512 -17.39 -4.39 32.94
CA VAL A 512 -17.09 -3.20 33.76
C VAL A 512 -17.59 -1.94 33.06
N GLY A 513 -18.42 -1.13 33.71
CA GLY A 513 -18.83 0.18 33.21
C GLY A 513 -19.78 0.14 32.00
N ALA A 514 -20.48 -0.97 31.76
CA ALA A 514 -21.49 -1.03 30.70
C ALA A 514 -22.62 -0.03 30.99
N ALA A 515 -22.77 0.96 30.10
CA ALA A 515 -23.88 1.90 30.13
C ALA A 515 -25.23 1.14 30.10
N ARG A 516 -26.31 1.78 30.58
CA ARG A 516 -27.70 1.28 30.53
C ARG A 516 -28.02 0.74 29.13
N GLY A 517 -27.78 -0.54 28.90
CA GLY A 517 -28.18 -1.23 27.70
C GLY A 517 -29.70 -1.38 27.68
N THR A 518 -30.29 -1.20 26.52
CA THR A 518 -31.74 -1.39 26.26
C THR A 518 -32.16 -2.86 26.32
N ARG A 519 -31.22 -3.81 26.36
CA ARG A 519 -31.50 -5.25 26.42
C ARG A 519 -31.38 -5.78 27.85
N SER A 520 -32.42 -6.48 28.29
CA SER A 520 -32.41 -7.16 29.59
C SER A 520 -31.51 -8.39 29.56
N LEU A 521 -30.58 -8.50 30.51
CA LEU A 521 -29.64 -9.61 30.64
C LEU A 521 -30.21 -10.75 31.50
N GLU A 522 -29.63 -11.94 31.35
CA GLU A 522 -29.77 -13.06 32.28
C GLU A 522 -28.47 -13.24 33.06
N ALA A 523 -28.58 -13.56 34.34
CA ALA A 523 -27.44 -13.76 35.23
C ALA A 523 -27.43 -15.17 35.80
N ALA A 524 -26.23 -15.73 36.02
CA ALA A 524 -26.06 -16.93 36.82
C ALA A 524 -25.06 -16.65 37.95
N VAL A 525 -25.38 -17.12 39.16
CA VAL A 525 -24.49 -17.02 40.31
C VAL A 525 -23.75 -18.34 40.51
N ASN A 526 -22.46 -18.25 40.77
CA ASN A 526 -21.61 -19.39 41.08
C ASN A 526 -21.99 -19.97 42.45
N ARG A 527 -22.55 -21.18 42.45
CA ARG A 527 -23.03 -21.84 43.68
C ARG A 527 -21.89 -22.26 44.61
N ASP A 528 -20.69 -22.43 44.05
CA ASP A 528 -19.49 -22.85 44.79
C ASP A 528 -18.75 -21.64 45.39
N HIS A 529 -19.18 -20.41 45.12
CA HIS A 529 -18.51 -19.20 45.61
C HIS A 529 -18.77 -18.98 47.11
N PRO A 530 -17.74 -18.74 47.96
CA PRO A 530 -17.90 -18.62 49.41
C PRO A 530 -18.94 -17.59 49.86
N HIS A 531 -18.98 -16.43 49.18
CA HIS A 531 -20.00 -15.40 49.44
C HIS A 531 -21.43 -15.90 49.19
N PHE A 532 -21.66 -16.71 48.15
CA PHE A 532 -22.99 -17.25 47.89
C PHE A 532 -23.38 -18.30 48.94
N THR A 533 -22.45 -19.16 49.34
CA THR A 533 -22.66 -20.14 50.43
C THR A 533 -23.00 -19.43 51.74
N TYR A 534 -22.28 -18.37 52.09
CA TYR A 534 -22.58 -17.55 53.26
C TYR A 534 -23.98 -16.92 53.19
N LEU A 535 -24.36 -16.37 52.03
CA LEU A 535 -25.69 -15.79 51.84
C LEU A 535 -26.81 -16.83 51.95
N LEU A 536 -26.57 -18.09 51.57
CA LEU A 536 -27.53 -19.18 51.77
C LEU A 536 -27.76 -19.49 53.26
N GLU A 537 -26.72 -19.42 54.09
CA GLU A 537 -26.85 -19.57 55.55
C GLU A 537 -27.63 -18.40 56.15
N VAL A 538 -27.30 -17.16 55.76
CA VAL A 538 -28.01 -15.96 56.21
C VAL A 538 -29.48 -16.01 55.80
N TYR A 539 -29.79 -16.48 54.58
CA TYR A 539 -31.16 -16.53 54.06
C TYR A 539 -32.12 -17.36 54.92
N GLN A 540 -31.61 -18.34 55.69
CA GLN A 540 -32.44 -19.14 56.60
C GLN A 540 -32.95 -18.35 57.81
N SER A 541 -32.25 -17.29 58.21
CA SER A 541 -32.59 -16.46 59.37
C SER A 541 -33.05 -15.05 59.00
N GLN A 542 -32.54 -14.50 57.89
CA GLN A 542 -32.76 -13.13 57.43
C GLN A 542 -32.89 -13.11 55.89
N PRO A 543 -34.03 -13.56 55.34
CA PRO A 543 -34.20 -13.74 53.90
C PRO A 543 -34.16 -12.44 53.09
N GLU A 544 -34.67 -11.32 53.63
CA GLU A 544 -34.63 -10.02 52.94
C GLU A 544 -33.19 -9.51 52.80
N LEU A 545 -32.40 -9.58 53.87
CA LEU A 545 -31.02 -9.10 53.89
C LEU A 545 -30.14 -9.90 52.93
N ALA A 546 -30.24 -11.24 52.95
CA ALA A 546 -29.45 -12.09 52.07
C ALA A 546 -29.77 -11.83 50.58
N ALA A 547 -31.05 -11.70 50.24
CA ALA A 547 -31.47 -11.40 48.87
C ALA A 547 -31.02 -10.01 48.39
N TYR A 548 -31.12 -8.99 49.25
CA TYR A 548 -30.60 -7.66 48.96
C TYR A 548 -29.09 -7.68 48.74
N CYS A 549 -28.32 -8.32 49.63
CA CYS A 549 -26.87 -8.44 49.50
C CYS A 549 -26.47 -9.15 48.21
N LEU A 550 -27.19 -10.20 47.81
CA LEU A 550 -26.93 -10.89 46.56
C LEU A 550 -27.19 -9.98 45.35
N ALA A 551 -28.35 -9.33 45.30
CA ALA A 551 -28.71 -8.41 44.22
C ALA A 551 -27.71 -7.24 44.11
N LYS A 552 -27.31 -6.66 45.26
CA LYS A 552 -26.33 -5.57 45.33
C LYS A 552 -24.95 -6.02 44.86
N SER A 553 -24.52 -7.24 45.20
CA SER A 553 -23.23 -7.79 44.77
C SER A 553 -23.14 -7.85 43.24
N LEU A 554 -24.22 -8.18 42.53
CA LEU A 554 -24.26 -8.17 41.07
C LEU A 554 -24.10 -6.75 40.49
N LEU A 555 -24.74 -5.75 41.09
CA LEU A 555 -24.63 -4.36 40.64
C LEU A 555 -23.25 -3.77 40.90
N LEU A 556 -22.66 -4.06 42.07
CA LEU A 556 -21.30 -3.66 42.42
C LEU A 556 -20.26 -4.29 41.49
N SER A 557 -20.45 -5.56 41.11
CA SER A 557 -19.54 -6.23 40.15
C SER A 557 -19.49 -5.58 38.76
N GLN A 558 -20.43 -4.68 38.46
CA GLN A 558 -20.51 -3.94 37.18
C GLN A 558 -20.25 -2.44 37.33
N ASP A 559 -19.99 -1.95 38.56
CA ASP A 559 -19.96 -0.53 38.89
C ASP A 559 -21.25 0.20 38.43
N ARG A 560 -22.42 -0.42 38.69
CA ARG A 560 -23.70 0.00 38.10
C ARG A 560 -24.73 0.35 39.17
N LEU A 561 -25.49 1.43 38.94
CA LEU A 561 -26.57 1.92 39.82
C LEU A 561 -26.19 2.04 41.31
N PRO A 562 -25.04 2.64 41.67
CA PRO A 562 -24.63 2.76 43.08
C PRO A 562 -25.59 3.61 43.93
N SER A 563 -26.44 4.43 43.29
CA SER A 563 -27.45 5.27 43.95
C SER A 563 -28.82 4.59 44.18
N CYS A 564 -29.01 3.34 43.75
CA CYS A 564 -30.30 2.62 43.85
C CYS A 564 -30.50 1.88 45.19
N ASP A 565 -29.60 2.08 46.16
CA ASP A 565 -29.63 1.39 47.46
C ASP A 565 -30.98 1.49 48.16
N MET A 566 -31.58 2.70 48.24
CA MET A 566 -32.88 2.88 48.91
C MET A 566 -34.01 2.12 48.21
N SER A 567 -34.09 2.18 46.88
CA SER A 567 -35.09 1.44 46.11
C SER A 567 -34.94 -0.08 46.22
N MET A 568 -33.70 -0.57 46.37
CA MET A 568 -33.44 -2.00 46.56
C MET A 568 -33.78 -2.48 47.97
N ILE A 569 -33.56 -1.64 48.99
CA ILE A 569 -33.96 -1.93 50.37
C ILE A 569 -35.49 -1.97 50.47
N GLU A 570 -36.19 -0.99 49.88
CA GLU A 570 -37.66 -0.97 49.83
C GLU A 570 -38.22 -2.20 49.11
N ALA A 571 -37.62 -2.60 47.98
CA ALA A 571 -38.02 -3.81 47.25
C ALA A 571 -37.73 -5.11 48.01
N ALA A 572 -36.73 -5.13 48.88
CA ALA A 572 -36.42 -6.30 49.71
C ALA A 572 -37.40 -6.49 50.87
N GLN A 573 -38.01 -5.40 51.35
CA GLN A 573 -38.98 -5.40 52.46
C GLN A 573 -40.43 -5.57 52.01
N ALA A 574 -40.71 -5.32 50.73
CA ALA A 574 -41.98 -5.64 50.06
C ALA A 574 -42.06 -7.13 49.72
#